data_AF-A0A522BZI6-F1
#
_entry.id   AF-A0A522BZI6-F1
#
_cell.length_a   1.000
_cell.length_b   1.000
_cell.length_c   1.000
_cell.angle_alpha   90.00
_cell.angle_beta   90.00
_cell.angle_gamma   90.00
#
_symmetry.space_group_name_H-M   'P 1'
#
loop_
_entity.id
_entity.type
_entity.pdbx_description
1 polymer ?
#
loop_
_entity_poly.entity_id
_entity_poly.type
_entity_poly.pdbx_seq_one_letter_code
_entity_poly.pdbx_strand_id
1 'polypeptide(L)' 'MAQYSTRASSKVGKVMHEFKEGSLKSGGSGKKVKSRKQAVAIGLSEARREGAKVPAKKH' A
#
# COMPACT_ATOMS: atom_id res chain seq x y z
N MET A 1 2.43 -5.24 -19.23
CA MET A 1 1.99 -3.91 -18.79
C MET A 1 2.17 -3.81 -17.29
N ALA A 2 2.90 -2.81 -16.76
CA ALA A 2 2.97 -2.63 -15.32
C ALA A 2 1.54 -2.51 -14.78
N GLN A 3 1.16 -3.39 -13.84
CA GLN A 3 -0.23 -3.48 -13.37
C GLN A 3 -0.69 -2.17 -12.68
N TYR A 4 0.24 -1.27 -12.34
CA TYR A 4 0.03 -0.01 -11.62
C TYR A 4 0.91 1.10 -12.18
N SER A 5 0.48 2.35 -12.06
CA SER A 5 1.27 3.55 -12.42
C SER A 5 2.52 3.71 -11.54
N THR A 6 3.52 4.45 -12.04
CA THR A 6 4.75 4.78 -11.28
C THR A 6 4.44 5.41 -9.93
N ARG A 7 3.42 6.28 -9.87
CA ARG A 7 2.94 6.88 -8.62
C ARG A 7 2.47 5.83 -7.62
N ALA A 8 1.71 4.84 -8.08
CA ALA A 8 1.28 3.72 -7.23
C ALA A 8 2.46 2.87 -6.75
N SER A 9 3.44 2.61 -7.63
CA SER A 9 4.67 1.88 -7.26
C SER A 9 5.47 2.63 -6.19
N SER A 10 5.65 3.95 -6.33
CA SER A 10 6.32 4.79 -5.34
C SER A 10 5.61 4.77 -3.99
N LYS A 11 4.27 4.85 -4.00
CA LYS A 11 3.47 4.81 -2.78
C LYS A 11 3.57 3.47 -2.06
N VAL A 12 3.44 2.36 -2.79
CA VAL A 12 3.66 1.01 -2.25
C VAL A 12 5.08 0.88 -1.70
N GLY A 13 6.09 1.42 -2.40
CA GLY A 13 7.47 1.44 -1.94
C GLY A 13 7.63 2.14 -0.58
N LYS A 14 7.02 3.32 -0.41
CA LYS A 14 7.02 4.08 0.84
C LYS A 14 6.39 3.28 2.00
N VAL A 15 5.19 2.75 1.78
CA VAL A 15 4.48 1.92 2.78
C VAL A 15 5.27 0.66 3.12
N MET A 16 5.92 0.05 2.13
CA MET A 16 6.78 -1.11 2.35
C MET A 16 8.05 -0.77 3.13
N HIS A 17 8.58 0.44 3.01
CA HIS A 17 9.68 0.92 3.82
C HIS A 17 9.23 1.07 5.28
N GLU A 18 8.12 1.77 5.55
CA GLU A 18 7.54 1.90 6.89
C GLU A 18 7.20 0.54 7.53
N PHE A 19 6.78 -0.43 6.71
CA PHE A 19 6.56 -1.81 7.17
C PHE A 19 7.87 -2.48 7.60
N LYS A 20 8.95 -2.33 6.83
CA LYS A 20 10.28 -2.88 7.17
C LYS A 20 10.84 -2.25 8.44
N GLU A 21 10.59 -0.97 8.66
CA GLU A 21 10.95 -0.24 9.89
C GLU A 21 10.04 -0.59 11.09
N GLY A 22 8.96 -1.36 10.88
CA GLY A 22 8.04 -1.76 11.95
C GLY A 22 7.17 -0.63 12.51
N SER A 23 7.07 0.49 11.78
CA SER A 23 6.30 1.68 12.14
C SER A 23 4.91 1.73 11.48
N LEU A 24 4.69 0.95 10.41
CA LEU A 24 3.42 0.92 9.69
C LEU A 24 2.26 0.45 10.58
N LYS A 25 1.20 1.25 10.64
CA LYS A 25 -0.05 0.97 11.37
C LYS A 25 -1.24 0.90 10.41
N SER A 26 -2.22 0.08 10.77
CA SER A 26 -3.50 0.05 10.05
C SER A 26 -4.34 1.28 10.41
N GLY A 27 -4.93 1.95 9.41
CA GLY A 27 -5.72 3.16 9.65
C GLY A 27 -7.01 2.94 10.47
N GLY A 28 -7.62 1.76 10.40
CA GLY A 28 -8.85 1.47 11.16
C GLY A 28 -8.60 1.13 12.63
N SER A 29 -7.69 0.18 12.90
CA SER A 29 -7.49 -0.35 14.26
C SER A 29 -6.29 0.24 15.00
N GLY A 30 -5.46 1.06 14.34
CA GLY A 30 -4.20 1.58 14.89
C GLY A 30 -3.13 0.52 15.17
N LYS A 31 -3.45 -0.78 14.99
CA LYS A 31 -2.52 -1.90 15.21
C LYS A 31 -1.40 -1.88 14.19
N LYS A 32 -0.20 -2.31 14.60
CA LYS A 32 0.93 -2.53 13.70
C LYS A 32 0.57 -3.55 12.62
N VAL A 33 0.97 -3.27 11.39
CA VAL A 33 0.79 -4.19 10.27
C VAL A 33 1.76 -5.35 10.43
N LYS A 34 1.23 -6.57 10.44
CA LYS A 34 2.04 -7.79 10.63
C LYS A 34 2.34 -8.53 9.33
N SER A 35 1.58 -8.26 8.27
CA SER A 35 1.72 -8.99 7.00
C SER A 35 2.11 -8.07 5.84
N ARG A 36 3.06 -8.54 5.03
CA ARG A 36 3.49 -7.86 3.80
C ARG A 36 2.33 -7.67 2.82
N LYS A 37 1.44 -8.65 2.71
CA LYS A 37 0.24 -8.57 1.86
C LYS A 37 -0.66 -7.40 2.28
N GLN A 38 -0.85 -7.20 3.59
CA GLN A 38 -1.61 -6.07 4.12
C GLN A 38 -0.89 -4.73 3.88
N ALA A 39 0.43 -4.66 4.02
CA ALA A 39 1.19 -3.45 3.71
C ALA A 39 1.04 -3.05 2.23
N VAL A 40 1.15 -4.00 1.30
CA VAL A 40 0.92 -3.74 -0.13
C VAL A 40 -0.52 -3.28 -0.39
N ALA A 41 -1.51 -3.89 0.27
CA ALA A 41 -2.91 -3.47 0.14
C ALA A 41 -3.16 -2.04 0.64
N ILE A 42 -2.49 -1.62 1.73
CA ILE A 42 -2.53 -0.24 2.22
C ILE A 42 -1.92 0.70 1.18
N GLY A 43 -0.72 0.41 0.69
CA GLY A 43 -0.05 1.24 -0.33
C GLY A 43 -0.87 1.40 -1.61
N LEU A 44 -1.51 0.32 -2.08
CA LEU A 44 -2.41 0.38 -3.24
C LEU A 44 -3.70 1.18 -2.94
N SER A 45 -4.20 1.12 -1.71
CA SER A 45 -5.41 1.87 -1.30
C SER A 45 -5.13 3.36 -1.19
N GLU A 46 -3.97 3.75 -0.65
CA GLU A 46 -3.53 5.15 -0.60
C GLU A 46 -3.26 5.69 -2.01
N ALA A 47 -2.57 4.93 -2.85
CA ALA A 47 -2.35 5.30 -4.24
C ALA A 47 -3.68 5.52 -4.99
N ARG A 48 -4.68 4.67 -4.76
CA ARG A 48 -6.02 4.84 -5.35
C ARG A 48 -6.69 6.13 -4.89
N ARG A 49 -6.59 6.45 -3.59
CA ARG A 49 -7.14 7.69 -3.02
C ARG A 49 -6.49 8.94 -3.61
N GLU A 50 -5.20 8.86 -3.93
CA GLU A 50 -4.45 9.92 -4.61
C GLU A 50 -4.71 9.99 -6.13
N GLY A 51 -5.65 9.18 -6.65
CA GLY A 51 -6.00 9.17 -8.08
C GLY A 51 -4.99 8.44 -8.97
N ALA A 52 -4.04 7.70 -8.39
CA ALA A 52 -3.10 6.91 -9.18
C ALA A 52 -3.79 5.69 -9.79
N LYS A 53 -3.40 5.32 -11.02
CA LYS A 53 -3.87 4.09 -11.68
C LYS A 53 -3.34 2.88 -10.92
N VAL A 54 -4.25 2.09 -10.36
CA VAL A 54 -4.01 0.85 -9.63
C VAL A 54 -4.89 -0.27 -10.22
N PRO A 55 -4.59 -1.56 -9.98
CA PRO A 55 -5.42 -2.65 -10.46
C PRO A 55 -6.75 -2.64 -9.74
N ALA A 56 -7.75 -3.24 -10.38
CA ALA A 56 -8.95 -3.64 -9.68
C ALA A 56 -8.61 -4.63 -8.54
N LYS A 57 -9.38 -4.55 -7.46
CA LYS A 57 -9.31 -5.55 -6.39
C LYS A 57 -9.79 -6.88 -7.01
N LYS A 58 -8.95 -7.91 -7.04
CA LYS A 58 -9.40 -9.26 -7.37
C LYS A 58 -10.09 -9.82 -6.12
N HIS A 59 -11.36 -10.21 -6.27
CA HIS A 59 -12.16 -10.86 -5.22
C HIS A 59 -11.75 -12.33 -5.10
#